data_AF-A0A392MU61-F1
#
_entry.id   AF-A0A392MU61-F1
#
_cell.length_a   1.000
_cell.length_b   1.000
_cell.length_c   1.000
_cell.angle_alpha   90.00
_cell.angle_beta   90.00
_cell.angle_gamma   90.00
#
_symmetry.space_group_name_H-M   'P 1'
#
loop_
_entity.id
_entity.type
_entity.pdbx_description
1 polymer ?
#
loop_
_entity_poly.entity_id
_entity_poly.type
_entity_poly.pdbx_seq_one_letter_code
_entity_poly.pdbx_strand_id
1 'polypeptide(L)'
;MSILEQLKSHTWDGKAIFALAAFSLEYGNFWHLVQTPSGDSLGRSLATMNRVHGVEKNRQAIADYNSLVKNLLFAVECITELERLSTKGYDNKDVPALSDAMQEIPVAVYWAIITAIICANHLDLLVGDS
;
A
#
# COMPACT_ATOMS: atom_id res chain seq x y z
N MET A 1 5.48 3.96 14.53
CA MET A 1 6.75 3.19 14.56
C MET A 1 6.62 1.71 14.97
N SER A 2 5.57 1.26 15.66
CA SER A 2 5.46 -0.16 16.11
C SER A 2 5.52 -1.20 15.00
N ILE A 3 5.04 -0.88 13.79
CA ILE A 3 5.08 -1.80 12.64
C ILE A 3 6.51 -2.16 12.23
N LEU A 4 7.47 -1.22 12.35
CA LEU A 4 8.87 -1.49 11.98
C LEU A 4 9.54 -2.46 12.96
N GLU A 5 9.17 -2.40 14.24
CA GLU A 5 9.64 -3.36 15.25
C GLU A 5 9.03 -4.75 15.02
N GLN A 6 7.74 -4.83 14.68
CA GLN A 6 7.08 -6.11 14.34
C GLN A 6 7.71 -6.77 13.12
N LEU A 7 8.13 -5.97 12.14
CA LEU A 7 8.71 -6.46 10.89
C LEU A 7 10.23 -6.68 10.98
N LYS A 8 10.88 -6.42 12.12
CA LYS A 8 12.35 -6.35 12.24
C LYS A 8 13.07 -7.63 11.78
N SER A 9 12.52 -8.81 12.05
CA SER A 9 13.11 -10.11 11.70
C SER A 9 12.86 -10.55 10.24
N HIS A 10 12.07 -9.81 9.47
CA HIS A 10 11.77 -10.14 8.08
C HIS A 10 12.81 -9.59 7.09
N THR A 11 12.92 -10.24 5.93
CA THR A 11 13.65 -9.76 4.75
C THR A 11 13.04 -8.45 4.23
N TRP A 12 13.78 -7.71 3.41
CA TRP A 12 13.39 -6.35 3.02
C TRP A 12 12.08 -6.36 2.21
N ASP A 13 11.97 -7.24 1.23
CA ASP A 13 10.75 -7.57 0.48
C ASP A 13 9.61 -7.96 1.42
N GLY A 14 9.87 -8.83 2.40
CA GLY A 14 8.89 -9.28 3.38
C GLY A 14 8.28 -8.11 4.14
N LYS A 15 9.10 -7.13 4.59
CA LYS A 15 8.58 -5.94 5.27
C LYS A 15 7.64 -5.13 4.37
N ALA A 16 8.00 -4.95 3.09
CA ALA A 16 7.17 -4.23 2.12
C ALA A 16 5.86 -4.97 1.82
N ILE A 17 5.92 -6.29 1.61
CA ILE A 17 4.75 -7.15 1.35
C ILE A 17 3.79 -7.12 2.54
N PHE A 18 4.28 -7.26 3.77
CA PHE A 18 3.40 -7.24 4.95
C PHE A 18 2.72 -5.88 5.15
N ALA A 19 3.43 -4.77 4.92
CA ALA A 19 2.83 -3.45 4.98
C ALA A 19 1.75 -3.26 3.90
N LEU A 20 2.04 -3.69 2.67
CA LEU A 20 1.07 -3.65 1.56
C LEU A 20 -0.16 -4.53 1.85
N ALA A 21 0.04 -5.73 2.41
CA ALA A 21 -1.05 -6.65 2.75
C ALA A 21 -1.96 -6.06 3.84
N ALA A 22 -1.36 -5.48 4.89
CA ALA A 22 -2.11 -4.80 5.94
C ALA A 22 -2.94 -3.65 5.38
N PHE A 23 -2.33 -2.81 4.53
CA PHE A 23 -3.04 -1.72 3.85
C PHE A 23 -4.14 -2.21 2.89
N SER A 24 -3.90 -3.29 2.16
CA SER A 24 -4.85 -3.83 1.18
C SER A 24 -6.18 -4.25 1.82
N LEU A 25 -6.14 -4.70 3.08
CA LEU A 25 -7.36 -5.02 3.84
C LEU A 25 -8.23 -3.78 4.07
N GLU A 26 -7.62 -2.67 4.50
CA GLU A 26 -8.32 -1.40 4.71
C GLU A 26 -8.87 -0.83 3.39
N TYR A 27 -8.04 -0.83 2.33
CA TYR A 27 -8.44 -0.38 1.00
C TYR A 27 -9.59 -1.22 0.42
N GLY A 28 -9.55 -2.54 0.60
CA GLY A 28 -10.60 -3.45 0.17
C GLY A 28 -11.90 -3.24 0.92
N ASN A 29 -11.84 -3.11 2.25
CA ASN A 29 -13.01 -2.82 3.09
C ASN A 29 -13.68 -1.50 2.68
N PHE A 30 -12.90 -0.46 2.43
CA PHE A 30 -13.40 0.82 1.94
C PHE A 30 -14.19 0.66 0.64
N TRP A 31 -13.59 0.06 -0.39
CA TRP A 31 -14.25 -0.11 -1.69
C TRP A 31 -15.45 -1.06 -1.65
N HIS A 32 -15.43 -2.06 -0.76
CA HIS A 32 -16.58 -2.91 -0.51
C HIS A 32 -17.76 -2.10 0.03
N LEU A 33 -17.52 -1.24 1.04
CA LEU A 33 -18.55 -0.39 1.62
C LEU A 33 -19.09 0.65 0.62
N VAL A 34 -18.24 1.24 -0.20
CA VAL A 34 -18.66 2.16 -1.29
C VAL A 34 -19.61 1.48 -2.28
N GLN A 35 -19.40 0.19 -2.57
CA GLN A 35 -20.19 -0.57 -3.55
C GLN A 35 -21.39 -1.31 -2.92
N THR A 36 -21.73 -1.02 -1.66
CA THR A 36 -22.82 -1.72 -0.95
C THR A 36 -24.15 -1.62 -1.71
N PRO A 37 -24.81 -2.75 -2.04
CA PRO A 37 -26.11 -2.74 -2.70
C PRO A 37 -27.23 -2.11 -1.87
N SER A 38 -28.24 -1.55 -2.53
CA SER A 38 -29.40 -0.91 -1.88
C SER A 38 -30.22 -1.85 -0.99
N GLY A 39 -30.17 -3.16 -1.25
CA GLY A 39 -30.84 -4.20 -0.46
C GLY A 39 -30.13 -4.58 0.85
N ASP A 40 -28.88 -4.17 1.05
CA ASP A 40 -28.12 -4.50 2.27
C ASP A 40 -28.26 -3.39 3.31
N SER A 41 -29.12 -3.61 4.30
CA SER A 41 -29.35 -2.67 5.40
C SER A 41 -28.17 -2.58 6.38
N LEU A 42 -27.45 -3.68 6.59
CA LEU A 42 -26.27 -3.74 7.46
C LEU A 42 -25.09 -3.03 6.81
N GLY A 43 -24.79 -3.36 5.55
CA GLY A 43 -23.76 -2.70 4.77
C GLY A 43 -23.98 -1.19 4.68
N ARG A 44 -25.23 -0.71 4.52
CA ARG A 44 -25.53 0.73 4.51
C ARG A 44 -25.29 1.40 5.86
N SER A 45 -25.60 0.71 6.95
CA SER A 45 -25.32 1.20 8.30
C SER A 45 -23.81 1.32 8.53
N LEU A 46 -23.05 0.30 8.10
CA LEU A 46 -21.59 0.30 8.14
C LEU A 46 -20.98 1.38 7.23
N ALA A 47 -21.52 1.57 6.03
CA ALA A 47 -21.08 2.59 5.09
C ALA A 47 -21.29 4.00 5.65
N THR A 48 -22.41 4.22 6.34
CA THR A 48 -22.71 5.49 7.02
C THR A 48 -21.80 5.72 8.22
N MET A 49 -21.56 4.68 9.02
CA MET A 49 -20.65 4.74 10.16
C MET A 49 -19.21 5.03 9.74
N ASN A 50 -18.75 4.42 8.64
CA ASN A 50 -17.44 4.64 8.02
C ASN A 50 -17.46 5.77 6.97
N ARG A 51 -18.48 6.65 6.99
CA ARG A 51 -18.67 7.86 6.17
C ARG A 51 -18.22 7.79 4.70
N VAL A 52 -18.39 6.65 4.03
CA VAL A 52 -17.97 6.43 2.62
C VAL A 52 -18.78 7.20 1.58
N HIS A 53 -19.81 7.96 1.99
CA HIS A 53 -20.71 8.71 1.11
C HIS A 53 -20.06 9.94 0.44
N GLY A 54 -18.85 10.34 0.85
CA GLY A 54 -18.11 11.46 0.27
C GLY A 54 -17.50 11.17 -1.11
N VAL A 55 -17.44 9.91 -1.51
CA VAL A 55 -16.68 9.44 -2.68
C VAL A 55 -17.16 10.07 -4.00
N GLU A 56 -18.48 10.13 -4.23
CA GLU A 56 -19.03 10.67 -5.48
C GLU A 56 -18.78 12.19 -5.64
N LYS A 57 -18.52 12.92 -4.54
CA LYS A 57 -18.33 14.37 -4.57
C LYS A 57 -16.94 14.78 -5.07
N ASN A 58 -15.95 13.88 -5.03
CA ASN A 58 -14.55 14.22 -5.34
C ASN A 58 -13.86 13.19 -6.24
N ARG A 59 -14.40 12.99 -7.46
CA ARG A 59 -13.90 11.99 -8.42
C ARG A 59 -12.43 12.13 -8.79
N GLN A 60 -11.91 13.35 -8.94
CA GLN A 60 -10.51 13.57 -9.30
C GLN A 60 -9.57 13.15 -8.18
N ALA A 61 -9.83 13.57 -6.94
CA ALA A 61 -8.99 13.16 -5.80
C ALA A 61 -8.97 11.63 -5.61
N ILE A 62 -10.07 10.95 -5.92
CA ILE A 62 -10.15 9.49 -5.86
C ILE A 62 -9.35 8.84 -6.99
N ALA A 63 -9.39 9.40 -8.20
CA ALA A 63 -8.56 8.92 -9.30
C ALA A 63 -7.07 9.06 -8.97
N ASP A 64 -6.66 10.20 -8.41
CA ASP A 64 -5.29 10.47 -7.98
C ASP A 64 -4.87 9.52 -6.85
N TYR A 65 -5.75 9.32 -5.85
CA TYR A 65 -5.54 8.38 -4.76
C TYR A 65 -5.37 6.93 -5.26
N ASN A 66 -6.25 6.47 -6.15
CA ASN A 66 -6.15 5.15 -6.75
C ASN A 66 -4.88 4.99 -7.58
N SER A 67 -4.41 6.06 -8.22
CA SER A 67 -3.13 6.06 -8.92
C SER A 67 -1.96 5.91 -7.94
N LEU A 68 -2.00 6.59 -6.79
CA LEU A 68 -0.99 6.42 -5.74
C LEU A 68 -0.95 4.99 -5.20
N VAL A 69 -2.11 4.38 -4.96
CA VAL A 69 -2.22 2.98 -4.52
C VAL A 69 -1.62 2.02 -5.55
N LYS A 70 -1.88 2.24 -6.85
CA LYS A 70 -1.27 1.44 -7.93
C LYS A 70 0.25 1.61 -7.99
N ASN A 71 0.75 2.83 -7.80
CA ASN A 71 2.19 3.10 -7.78
C ASN A 71 2.87 2.44 -6.57
N LEU A 72 2.20 2.40 -5.41
CA LEU A 72 2.67 1.66 -4.25
C LEU A 72 2.77 0.15 -4.55
N LEU A 73 1.74 -0.45 -5.14
CA LEU A 73 1.76 -1.85 -5.56
C LEU A 73 2.95 -2.13 -6.49
N PHE A 74 3.11 -1.30 -7.54
CA PHE A 74 4.21 -1.43 -8.49
C PHE A 74 5.58 -1.32 -7.82
N ALA A 75 5.75 -0.38 -6.88
CA ALA A 75 7.00 -0.25 -6.14
C ALA A 75 7.34 -1.51 -5.33
N VAL A 76 6.35 -2.12 -4.67
CA VAL A 76 6.53 -3.36 -3.91
C VAL A 76 6.85 -4.54 -4.83
N GLU A 77 6.22 -4.63 -6.01
CA GLU A 77 6.55 -5.62 -7.04
C GLU A 77 8.00 -5.46 -7.51
N CYS A 78 8.46 -4.23 -7.77
CA CYS A 78 9.84 -3.96 -8.14
C CYS A 78 10.84 -4.35 -7.05
N ILE A 79 10.56 -4.03 -5.78
CA ILE A 79 11.40 -4.43 -4.64
C ILE A 79 11.52 -5.95 -4.58
N THR A 80 10.38 -6.65 -4.69
CA THR A 80 10.32 -8.11 -4.60
C THR A 80 11.07 -8.77 -5.76
N GLU A 81 10.91 -8.26 -6.98
CA GLU A 81 11.64 -8.78 -8.14
C GLU A 81 13.14 -8.52 -8.05
N LEU A 82 13.55 -7.35 -7.57
CA LEU A 82 14.95 -7.01 -7.39
C LEU A 82 15.62 -7.91 -6.32
N GLU A 83 14.94 -8.18 -5.21
CA GLU A 83 15.42 -9.11 -4.19
C GLU A 83 15.47 -10.55 -4.72
N ARG A 84 14.47 -10.97 -5.50
CA ARG A 84 14.51 -12.26 -6.20
C ARG A 84 15.69 -12.36 -7.17
N LEU A 85 15.99 -11.31 -7.93
CA LEU A 85 17.12 -11.29 -8.86
C LEU A 85 18.47 -11.29 -8.13
N SER A 86 18.58 -10.64 -6.98
CA SER A 86 19.82 -10.63 -6.19
C SER A 86 20.20 -12.02 -5.67
N THR A 87 19.21 -12.88 -5.39
CA THR A 87 19.47 -14.27 -4.95
C THR A 87 20.04 -15.20 -6.03
N LYS A 88 20.06 -14.78 -7.31
CA LYS A 88 20.54 -15.63 -8.42
C LYS A 88 22.06 -15.74 -8.51
N GLY A 89 22.82 -15.05 -7.65
CA GLY A 89 24.28 -15.22 -7.56
C GLY A 89 25.07 -14.58 -8.71
N TYR A 90 24.57 -13.48 -9.28
CA TYR A 90 25.32 -12.68 -10.24
C TYR A 90 26.61 -12.14 -9.62
N ASP A 91 27.73 -12.15 -10.36
CA ASP A 91 28.94 -11.45 -9.91
C ASP A 91 28.70 -9.94 -10.03
N ASN A 92 28.96 -9.19 -8.95
CA ASN A 92 28.88 -7.73 -8.95
C ASN A 92 29.83 -7.08 -9.97
N LYS A 93 30.84 -7.80 -10.45
CA LYS A 93 31.70 -7.36 -11.56
C LYS A 93 30.97 -7.36 -12.91
N ASP A 94 30.04 -8.28 -13.10
CA ASP A 94 29.26 -8.41 -14.34
C ASP A 94 28.07 -7.46 -14.35
N VAL A 95 27.52 -7.15 -13.17
CA VAL A 95 26.38 -6.22 -13.00
C VAL A 95 26.62 -5.25 -11.84
N PRO A 96 27.44 -4.20 -12.02
CA PRO A 96 27.73 -3.23 -10.96
C PRO A 96 26.47 -2.52 -10.42
N ALA A 97 25.50 -2.28 -11.30
CA ALA A 97 24.22 -1.66 -10.94
C ALA A 97 23.42 -2.48 -9.92
N LEU A 98 23.65 -3.79 -9.80
CA LEU A 98 22.99 -4.64 -8.80
C LEU A 98 23.45 -4.29 -7.39
N SER A 99 24.75 -4.02 -7.22
CA SER A 99 25.32 -3.61 -5.92
C SER A 99 24.74 -2.28 -5.45
N ASP A 100 24.65 -1.30 -6.34
CA ASP A 100 24.07 0.01 -6.03
C ASP A 100 22.59 -0.12 -5.69
N ALA A 101 21.84 -0.88 -6.51
CA ALA A 101 20.42 -1.12 -6.27
C ALA A 101 20.15 -1.82 -4.93
N MET A 102 21.03 -2.75 -4.50
CA MET A 102 20.91 -3.41 -3.19
C MET A 102 21.04 -2.45 -2.01
N GLN A 103 21.82 -1.37 -2.14
CA GLN A 103 21.94 -0.35 -1.09
C GLN A 103 20.69 0.52 -0.99
N GLU A 104 19.95 0.66 -2.10
CA GLU A 104 18.71 1.44 -2.17
C GLU A 104 17.46 0.65 -1.73
N ILE A 105 17.50 -0.70 -1.75
CA ILE A 105 16.36 -1.55 -1.33
C ILE A 105 15.81 -1.16 0.05
N PRO A 106 16.63 -1.03 1.12
CA PRO A 106 16.13 -0.61 2.43
C PRO A 106 15.36 0.71 2.38
N VAL A 107 15.89 1.70 1.63
CA VAL A 107 15.31 3.03 1.50
C VAL A 107 13.96 2.95 0.77
N ALA A 108 13.91 2.21 -0.34
CA ALA A 108 12.69 1.97 -1.10
C ALA A 108 11.61 1.28 -0.26
N VAL A 109 11.99 0.29 0.56
CA VAL A 109 11.07 -0.38 1.49
C VAL A 109 10.51 0.58 2.53
N TYR A 110 11.35 1.43 3.14
CA TYR A 110 10.86 2.44 4.09
C TYR A 110 9.85 3.38 3.44
N TRP A 111 10.13 3.86 2.22
CA TRP A 111 9.19 4.71 1.48
C TRP A 111 7.89 3.99 1.14
N ALA A 112 7.94 2.71 0.77
CA ALA A 112 6.74 1.91 0.52
C ALA A 112 5.88 1.78 1.78
N ILE A 113 6.49 1.49 2.94
CA ILE A 113 5.79 1.40 4.23
C ILE A 113 5.17 2.74 4.61
N ILE A 114 5.92 3.84 4.49
CA ILE A 114 5.41 5.19 4.80
C ILE A 114 4.23 5.53 3.88
N THR A 115 4.36 5.25 2.58
CA THR A 115 3.29 5.50 1.61
C THR A 115 2.04 4.68 1.95
N ALA A 116 2.18 3.41 2.33
CA ALA A 116 1.05 2.58 2.77
C ALA A 116 0.33 3.18 3.98
N ILE A 117 1.07 3.69 4.97
CA ILE A 117 0.51 4.35 6.16
C ILE A 117 -0.19 5.66 5.77
N ILE A 118 0.42 6.47 4.90
CA ILE A 118 -0.19 7.71 4.40
C ILE A 118 -1.49 7.40 3.66
N CYS A 119 -1.50 6.40 2.77
CA CYS A 119 -2.69 5.98 2.05
C CYS A 119 -3.80 5.52 3.01
N ALA A 120 -3.46 4.72 4.03
CA ALA A 120 -4.41 4.29 5.05
C ALA A 120 -5.05 5.49 5.78
N ASN A 121 -4.25 6.47 6.18
CA ASN A 121 -4.76 7.67 6.86
C ASN A 121 -5.54 8.60 5.92
N HIS A 122 -5.18 8.66 4.64
CA HIS A 122 -5.90 9.47 3.65
C HIS A 122 -7.27 8.90 3.29
N LEU A 123 -7.50 7.60 3.47
CA LEU A 123 -8.84 7.02 3.38
C LEU A 123 -9.77 7.69 4.40
N ASP A 124 -9.32 7.90 5.63
CA ASP A 124 -10.11 8.57 6.68
C ASP A 124 -10.45 10.02 6.32
N LEU A 125 -9.55 10.72 5.62
CA LEU A 125 -9.77 12.10 5.17
C LEU A 125 -10.71 12.20 3.96
N LEU A 126 -10.68 11.23 3.04
CA LEU A 126 -11.66 11.15 1.94
C LEU A 126 -13.08 10.81 2.45
N VAL A 127 -13.15 10.23 3.64
CA VAL A 127 -14.34 9.82 4.37
C VAL A 127 -14.86 10.95 5.28
N GLY A 128 -13.98 11.79 5.83
CA GLY A 128 -14.31 12.81 6.81
C GLY A 128 -14.37 14.23 6.25
N ASP A 129 -15.48 14.62 5.62
CA ASP A 129 -15.96 16.01 5.63
C ASP A 129 -17.48 16.06 5.33
N SER A 130 -18.26 16.00 6.41
CA SER A 130 -19.63 16.52 6.52
C SER A 130 -20.06 16.58 7.98
#